data_AF-A0A7Y1YI34-F1
#
_entry.id   AF-A0A7Y1YI34-F1
#
_cell.length_a   1.000
_cell.length_b   1.000
_cell.length_c   1.000
_cell.angle_alpha   90.00
_cell.angle_beta   90.00
_cell.angle_gamma   90.00
#
_symmetry.space_group_name_H-M   'P 1'
#
loop_
_entity.id
_entity.type
_entity.pdbx_description
1 polymer ?
#
loop_
_entity_poly.entity_id
_entity_poly.type
_entity_poly.pdbx_seq_one_letter_code
_entity_poly.pdbx_strand_id
1 'polypeptide(L)' 'TTHDHEFAQTVANRVIELTPNGAIDRYTTFDEYMQDPKIKEQREKMYAVTV' A
#
# COMPACT_ATOMS: atom_id res chain seq x y z
N THR A 1 0.73 -3.58 -17.10
CA THR A 1 2.06 -3.00 -17.42
C THR A 1 1.91 -1.51 -17.52
N THR A 2 2.04 -0.83 -16.39
CA THR A 2 2.09 0.64 -16.36
C THR A 2 3.54 1.06 -16.62
N HIS A 3 3.72 2.09 -17.44
CA HIS A 3 4.98 2.49 -18.05
C HIS A 3 5.78 3.50 -17.22
N ASP A 4 5.56 3.59 -15.90
CA ASP A 4 6.15 4.63 -15.04
C ASP A 4 6.57 4.10 -13.65
N HIS A 5 7.31 2.99 -13.61
CA HIS A 5 7.95 2.53 -12.36
C HIS A 5 9.05 3.50 -11.88
N GLU A 6 9.68 4.27 -12.77
CA GLU A 6 10.72 5.24 -12.39
C GLU A 6 10.19 6.59 -11.92
N PHE A 7 8.96 6.97 -12.30
CA PHE A 7 8.38 8.26 -11.87
C PHE A 7 7.79 8.20 -10.46
N ALA A 8 7.17 7.07 -10.10
CA ALA A 8 6.60 6.89 -8.76
C ALA A 8 7.66 6.68 -7.66
N GLN A 9 8.87 6.20 -8.01
CA GLN A 9 9.92 5.90 -7.03
C GLN A 9 10.60 7.15 -6.44
N THR A 10 10.60 8.28 -7.14
CA THR A 10 11.45 9.42 -6.79
C THR A 10 10.76 10.50 -5.94
N VAL A 11 9.42 10.53 -5.87
CA VAL A 11 8.66 11.60 -5.14
C VAL A 11 7.53 11.04 -4.25
N ALA A 12 7.26 9.73 -4.25
CA ALA A 12 6.18 9.18 -3.45
C ALA A 12 6.62 8.96 -1.98
N ASN A 13 6.36 9.97 -1.13
CA ASN A 13 6.58 9.89 0.32
C ASN A 13 5.36 9.37 1.10
N ARG A 14 4.25 9.02 0.43
CA ARG A 14 3.02 8.54 1.07
C ARG A 14 2.30 7.51 0.20
N VAL A 15 2.01 6.35 0.77
CA VAL A 15 1.17 5.29 0.19
C VAL A 15 -0.20 5.36 0.86
N ILE A 16 -1.25 5.48 0.05
CA ILE A 16 -2.64 5.43 0.49
C ILE A 16 -3.31 4.28 -0.23
N GLU A 17 -3.66 3.23 0.51
CA GLU A 17 -4.35 2.07 -0.04
C GLU A 17 -5.80 2.04 0.43
N LEU A 18 -6.74 1.93 -0.52
CA LEU A 18 -8.16 1.84 -0.24
C LEU A 18 -8.57 0.36 -0.17
N THR A 19 -9.03 -0.04 1.00
CA THR A 19 -9.52 -1.38 1.30
C THR A 19 -11.04 -1.34 1.54
N PRO A 20 -11.76 -2.46 1.41
CA PRO A 20 -13.20 -2.47 1.66
C PRO A 20 -13.60 -2.12 3.10
N ASN A 21 -12.68 -2.22 4.07
CA ASN A 21 -12.90 -1.87 5.48
C ASN A 21 -12.38 -0.47 5.87
N GLY A 22 -11.79 0.27 4.93
CA GLY A 22 -11.20 1.59 5.22
C GLY A 22 -9.98 1.92 4.36
N ALA A 23 -9.24 2.96 4.75
CA ALA A 23 -8.03 3.36 4.05
C ALA A 23 -6.79 3.15 4.94
N ILE A 24 -5.73 2.59 4.36
CA ILE A 24 -4.41 2.50 4.97
C ILE A 24 -3.60 3.68 4.45
N ASP A 25 -3.30 4.64 5.32
CA ASP A 25 -2.42 5.75 4.99
C ASP A 25 -1.08 5.59 5.72
N ARG A 26 0.02 5.59 4.95
CA ARG A 26 1.37 5.45 5.50
C ARG A 26 2.34 6.37 4.78
N TYR A 27 3.16 7.06 5.58
CA TYR A 27 4.31 7.81 5.10
C TYR A 27 5.50 6.87 4.91
N THR A 28 5.52 6.19 3.77
CA THR A 28 6.57 5.25 3.38
C THR A 28 6.66 5.22 1.86
N THR A 29 7.74 4.64 1.33
CA THR A 29 7.87 4.41 -0.11
C THR A 29 7.05 3.19 -0.53
N PHE A 30 6.71 3.10 -1.83
CA PHE A 30 5.94 1.97 -2.34
C PHE A 30 6.65 0.62 -2.13
N ASP A 31 7.98 0.60 -2.26
CA ASP A 31 8.79 -0.61 -2.09
C ASP A 31 8.76 -1.09 -0.64
N GLU A 32 9.01 -0.18 0.31
CA GLU A 32 8.91 -0.47 1.75
C GLU A 32 7.50 -0.91 2.14
N TYR A 33 6.45 -0.26 1.62
CA TYR A 33 5.06 -0.66 1.88
C TYR A 33 4.78 -2.10 1.45
N MET A 34 5.28 -2.51 0.28
CA MET A 34 5.10 -3.87 -0.23
C MET A 34 5.97 -4.91 0.46
N GLN A 35 7.13 -4.51 0.97
CA GLN A 35 8.06 -5.40 1.68
C GLN A 35 7.73 -5.53 3.17
N ASP A 36 6.99 -4.59 3.77
CA ASP A 36 6.71 -4.61 5.20
C ASP A 36 5.67 -5.70 5.56
N PRO A 37 6.05 -6.69 6.40
CA PRO A 37 5.16 -7.79 6.77
C PRO A 37 3.97 -7.32 7.62
N LYS A 38 4.11 -6.24 8.40
CA LYS A 38 3.01 -5.71 9.22
C LYS A 38 1.95 -5.06 8.34
N ILE A 39 2.37 -4.38 7.28
CA ILE A 39 1.46 -3.84 6.27
C ILE A 39 0.71 -4.98 5.60
N LYS A 40 1.42 -6.04 5.19
CA LYS A 40 0.80 -7.22 4.58
C LYS A 40 -0.27 -7.84 5.50
N GLU A 41 0.03 -8.04 6.78
CA GLU A 41 -0.96 -8.51 7.76
C GLU A 41 -2.14 -7.54 7.95
N GLN A 42 -1.89 -6.21 7.98
CA GLN A 42 -2.96 -5.22 8.05
C GLN A 42 -3.87 -5.26 6.83
N ARG A 43 -3.29 -5.36 5.64
CA ARG A 43 -4.01 -5.51 4.37
C ARG A 43 -4.86 -6.76 4.40
N GLU A 44 -4.28 -7.90 4.75
CA GLU A 44 -5.02 -9.16 4.86
C GLU A 44 -6.20 -9.04 5.82
N LYS A 45 -6.03 -8.39 6.98
CA LYS A 45 -7.15 -8.13 7.91
C LYS A 45 -8.21 -7.18 7.34
N MET A 46 -7.81 -6.14 6.60
CA MET A 46 -8.76 -5.18 6.00
C MET A 46 -9.48 -5.72 4.77
N TYR A 47 -8.85 -6.62 4.01
CA TYR A 47 -9.45 -7.33 2.86
C TYR A 47 -10.22 -8.60 3.27
N ALA A 48 -9.93 -9.19 4.43
CA ALA A 48 -10.67 -10.33 4.98
C ALA A 48 -12.06 -9.96 5.52
N VAL A 49 -12.60 -8.78 5.20
CA VAL A 49 -14.02 -8.51 5.36
C VAL A 49 -14.76 -9.36 4.35
N THR A 50 -15.16 -10.54 4.80
CA THR A 50 -16.15 -11.38 4.16
C THR A 50 -17.40 -10.53 3.96
N VAL A 51 -17.70 -10.20 2.70
CA VAL A 51 -19.04 -9.77 2.29
C VAL A 51 -20.05 -10.88 2.55
#